data_AF-A0A936VZ71-F1
#
_entry.id   AF-A0A936VZ71-F1
#
_cell.length_a   1.000
_cell.length_b   1.000
_cell.length_c   1.000
_cell.angle_alpha   90.00
_cell.angle_beta   90.00
_cell.angle_gamma   90.00
#
_symmetry.space_group_name_H-M   'P 1'
#
loop_
_entity.id
_entity.type
_entity.pdbx_description
1 polymer ?
#
loop_
_entity_poly.entity_id
_entity_poly.type
_entity_poly.pdbx_seq_one_letter_code
_entity_poly.pdbx_strand_id
1 'polypeptide(L)' 'MLIIEVKETESIDRALKRYKRKVQNVRLIQELRRRKEFVKPSVSRRNEILKAVYKTKKQSEE' A
#
# COMPACT_ATOMS: atom_id res chain seq x y z
N MET A 1 6.22 -6.81 -13.31
CA MET A 1 7.57 -7.17 -12.83
C MET A 1 8.28 -5.87 -12.43
N LEU A 2 8.85 -5.79 -11.22
CA LEU A 2 9.47 -4.56 -10.73
C LEU A 2 10.92 -4.48 -11.22
N ILE A 3 11.14 -3.79 -12.34
CA ILE A 3 12.47 -3.54 -12.91
C ILE A 3 13.02 -2.22 -12.35
N ILE A 4 14.31 -2.20 -12.01
CA ILE A 4 15.02 -0.99 -11.59
C ILE A 4 16.28 -0.88 -12.40
N GLU A 5 16.43 0.26 -13.05
CA GLU A 5 17.62 0.60 -13.80
C GLU A 5 18.71 1.06 -12.83
N VAL A 6 19.85 0.39 -12.87
CA VAL A 6 21.04 0.77 -12.12
C VAL A 6 22.02 1.38 -13.11
N LYS A 7 22.47 2.60 -12.87
CA LYS A 7 23.53 3.25 -13.66
C LYS A 7 24.90 2.87 -13.09
N GLU A 8 25.93 2.83 -13.93
CA GLU A 8 27.29 2.37 -13.56
C GLU A 8 27.93 3.18 -12.42
N THR A 9 27.53 4.44 -12.23
CA THR A 9 28.06 5.33 -11.17
C THR A 9 27.25 5.29 -9.86
N GLU A 10 26.22 4.44 -9.78
CA GLU A 10 25.34 4.42 -8.61
C GLU A 10 25.73 3.32 -7.61
N SER A 11 25.88 3.71 -6.34
CA SER A 11 26.13 2.74 -5.26
C SER A 11 24.98 1.73 -5.13
N ILE A 12 25.34 0.46 -4.95
CA ILE A 12 24.43 -0.69 -4.80
C ILE A 12 23.38 -0.43 -3.71
N ASP A 13 23.76 0.19 -2.59
CA ASP A 13 22.86 0.50 -1.48
C ASP A 13 21.72 1.42 -1.89
N ARG A 14 22.00 2.39 -2.77
CA ARG A 14 21.00 3.33 -3.28
C ARG A 14 20.03 2.62 -4.22
N ALA A 15 20.50 1.68 -5.03
CA ALA A 15 19.65 0.83 -5.85
C ALA A 15 18.72 -0.05 -5.00
N LEU A 16 19.25 -0.71 -3.96
CA LEU A 16 18.47 -1.52 -3.02
C LEU A 16 17.41 -0.70 -2.27
N LYS A 17 17.74 0.53 -1.86
CA LYS A 17 16.79 1.43 -1.19
C LYS A 17 15.64 1.85 -2.11
N ARG A 18 15.94 2.14 -3.39
CA ARG A 18 14.89 2.40 -4.40
C ARG A 18 14.04 1.17 -4.65
N TYR A 19 14.63 -0.02 -4.68
CA TYR A 19 13.87 -1.27 -4.77
C TYR A 19 12.89 -1.44 -3.63
N LYS A 20 13.37 -1.31 -2.40
CA LYS A 20 12.52 -1.39 -1.21
C LYS A 20 11.37 -0.38 -1.26
N ARG A 21 11.64 0.87 -1.64
CA ARG A 21 10.61 1.90 -1.80
C ARG A 21 9.62 1.57 -2.91
N LYS A 22 10.08 1.06 -4.06
CA LYS A 22 9.22 0.69 -5.19
C LYS A 22 8.29 -0.46 -4.82
N VAL A 23 8.78 -1.48 -4.11
CA VAL A 23 7.96 -2.59 -3.58
C VAL A 23 6.91 -2.08 -2.59
N GLN A 24 7.28 -1.17 -1.70
CA GLN A 24 6.36 -0.57 -0.73
C GLN A 24 5.29 0.29 -1.40
N ASN A 25 5.66 1.11 -2.38
CA ASN A 25 4.74 1.98 -3.12
C ASN A 25 3.70 1.19 -3.91
N VAL A 26 4.10 0.07 -4.52
CA VAL A 26 3.18 -0.82 -5.24
C VAL A 26 2.27 -1.61 -4.28
N ARG A 27 2.54 -1.58 -2.97
CA ARG A 27 1.72 -2.24 -1.94
C ARG A 27 1.48 -3.73 -2.21
N LEU A 28 2.44 -4.39 -2.88
CA LEU A 28 2.34 -5.80 -3.30
C LEU A 28 1.96 -6.73 -2.14
N ILE A 29 2.61 -6.54 -0.98
CA ILE A 29 2.35 -7.36 0.22
C ILE A 29 0.92 -7.13 0.75
N GLN A 30 0.42 -5.90 0.71
CA GLN A 30 -0.94 -5.60 1.16
C GLN A 30 -1.97 -6.24 0.22
N GLU A 31 -1.73 -6.19 -1.09
CA GLU A 31 -2.62 -6.83 -2.06
C GLU A 31 -2.62 -8.35 -1.93
N LEU A 32 -1.45 -8.97 -1.78
CA LEU A 32 -1.34 -10.42 -1.55
C LEU A 32 -2.13 -10.85 -0.30
N ARG A 33 -2.00 -10.09 0.80
CA ARG A 33 -2.77 -10.35 2.02
C ARG A 33 -4.27 -10.15 1.80
N ARG A 34 -4.69 -9.10 1.09
CA ARG A 34 -6.10 -8.82 0.79
C ARG A 34 -6.73 -9.90 -0.08
N ARG A 35 -5.98 -10.44 -1.04
CA ARG A 35 -6.46 -11.48 -1.97
C ARG A 35 -6.41 -12.89 -1.38
N LYS A 36 -5.76 -13.09 -0.23
CA LYS A 36 -5.64 -14.40 0.42
C LYS A 36 -7.00 -15.00 0.80
N GLU A 37 -7.96 -14.14 1.15
CA GLU A 37 -9.30 -14.54 1.57
C GLU A 37 -10.38 -13.85 0.72
N PHE A 38 -11.51 -14.53 0.52
CA PHE A 38 -12.66 -13.93 -0.15
C PHE A 38 -13.46 -13.07 0.83
N VAL A 39 -13.51 -11.77 0.57
CA VAL A 39 -14.33 -10.82 1.33
C VAL A 39 -15.59 -10.49 0.52
N LYS A 40 -16.77 -10.76 1.08
CA LYS A 40 -18.04 -10.41 0.44
C LYS A 40 -18.10 -8.90 0.17
N PRO A 41 -18.64 -8.45 -0.99
CA PRO A 41 -18.74 -7.03 -1.33
C PRO A 41 -19.44 -6.18 -0.26
N SER A 42 -20.49 -6.74 0.37
CA SER A 42 -21.24 -6.08 1.45
C SER A 42 -20.37 -5.80 2.68
N VAL A 43 -19.44 -6.70 3.02
CA VAL A 43 -18.53 -6.53 4.16
C VAL A 43 -17.49 -5.47 3.85
N SER A 44 -16.94 -5.48 2.63
CA SER A 44 -16.00 -4.44 2.17
C SER A 44 -16.63 -3.05 2.23
N ARG A 45 -17.86 -2.90 1.70
CA ARG A 45 -18.59 -1.63 1.70
C ARG A 45 -18.89 -1.13 3.11
N ARG A 46 -19.25 -2.03 4.04
CA ARG A 46 -19.46 -1.67 5.45
C ARG A 46 -18.21 -1.09 6.08
N ASN A 47 -17.06 -1.73 5.88
CA ASN A 47 -15.78 -1.29 6.44
C ASN A 47 -15.36 0.08 5.88
N GLU A 48 -15.66 0.36 4.62
CA GLU A 48 -15.40 1.65 3.99
C GLU A 48 -16.22 2.78 4.65
N ILE A 49 -17.53 2.56 4.85
CA ILE A 49 -18.42 3.54 5.49
C ILE A 49 -17.99 3.81 6.93
N LEU A 50 -17.72 2.77 7.72
CA LEU A 50 -17.26 2.91 9.11
C LEU A 50 -15.97 3.73 9.20
N LYS A 51 -15.03 3.49 8.28
CA LYS A 51 -13.78 4.24 8.20
C LYS A 51 -14.01 5.70 7.80
N ALA A 52 -14.96 5.98 6.92
CA ALA A 52 -15.32 7.35 6.55
C ALA A 52 -15.93 8.11 7.73
N VAL A 53 -16.91 7.52 8.42
CA VAL A 53 -17.54 8.10 9.62
C VAL A 53 -16.49 8.43 10.69
N TYR A 54 -15.56 7.50 10.95
CA TYR A 54 -14.47 7.73 11.91
C TYR A 54 -13.59 8.93 11.53
N LYS A 55 -13.22 9.06 10.24
CA LYS A 55 -12.43 10.20 9.76
C LYS A 55 -13.18 11.52 9.89
N THR A 56 -14.45 11.56 9.49
CA THR A 56 -15.28 12.77 9.58
C THR A 56 -15.42 13.22 11.02
N LYS A 57 -15.71 12.28 11.94
CA LYS A 57 -15.81 12.58 13.37
C LYS A 57 -14.50 13.16 13.92
N LYS A 58 -13.36 12.56 13.57
CA LYS A 58 -12.05 13.07 13.99
C LYS A 58 -11.78 14.50 13.46
N GLN A 59 -12.15 14.77 12.20
CA GLN A 59 -11.98 16.11 11.60
C GLN A 59 -12.91 17.17 12.20
N SER A 60 -14.07 16.79 12.72
CA SER A 60 -14.97 17.72 13.41
C SER A 60 -14.58 17.98 14.87
N GLU A 61 -13.75 17.10 15.44
CA GLU A 61 -13.22 17.24 16.81
C GLU A 61 -11.90 18.03 16.86
N GLU A 62 -11.19 18.12 15.73
CA GLU A 62 -10.03 19.02 15.50
C GLU A 62 -10.51 20.44 15.17
#